data_AF-A0A151UEG1-F1
#
_entry.id   AF-A0A151UEG1-F1
#
_cell.length_a   1.000
_cell.length_b   1.000
_cell.length_c   1.000
_cell.angle_alpha   90.00
_cell.angle_beta   90.00
_cell.angle_gamma   90.00
#
_symmetry.space_group_name_H-M   'P 1'
#
loop_
_entity.id
_entity.type
_entity.pdbx_description
1 polymer ?
#
loop_
_entity_poly.entity_id
_entity_poly.type
_entity_poly.pdbx_seq_one_letter_code
_entity_poly.pdbx_strand_id
1 'polypeptide(L)'
;LKGPLKKLVKRKAKVISNWQEQGKISTEIDPELLILNIWALTQNYADFATQMEMVTGKTLRNRSMQQRVIQHTVHMMLYGVIPRTPSELFKAE
;
A
#
# COMPACT_ATOMS: atom_id res chain seq x y z
N LEU A 1 -15.43 8.42 -13.07
CA LEU A 1 -14.20 9.06 -13.60
C LEU A 1 -14.17 9.04 -15.13
N LYS A 2 -14.03 10.20 -15.78
CA LYS A 2 -13.63 10.39 -17.20
C LYS A 2 -12.40 11.33 -17.16
N GLY A 3 -11.46 11.22 -18.11
CA GLY A 3 -10.31 12.12 -18.21
C GLY A 3 -8.91 11.49 -18.05
N PRO A 4 -7.83 12.30 -18.12
CA PRO A 4 -6.43 11.83 -18.15
C PRO A 4 -6.02 10.97 -16.96
N LEU A 5 -6.50 11.29 -15.76
CA LEU A 5 -6.22 10.52 -14.54
C LEU A 5 -6.72 9.08 -14.63
N LYS A 6 -7.95 8.87 -15.12
CA LYS A 6 -8.49 7.50 -15.31
C LYS A 6 -7.65 6.69 -16.29
N LYS A 7 -7.17 7.31 -17.38
CA LYS A 7 -6.28 6.64 -18.34
C LYS A 7 -4.95 6.25 -17.69
N LEU A 8 -4.39 7.12 -16.85
CA LEU A 8 -3.16 6.84 -16.10
C LEU A 8 -3.36 5.69 -15.11
N VAL A 9 -4.41 5.75 -14.28
CA VAL A 9 -4.72 4.70 -13.31
C VAL A 9 -4.91 3.36 -14.01
N LYS A 10 -5.72 3.29 -15.07
CA LYS A 10 -5.90 2.06 -15.86
C LYS A 10 -4.58 1.49 -16.38
N ARG A 11 -3.69 2.35 -16.89
CA ARG A 11 -2.37 1.91 -17.38
C ARG A 11 -1.52 1.32 -16.26
N LYS A 12 -1.56 1.89 -15.06
CA LYS A 12 -0.81 1.38 -13.90
C LYS A 12 -1.46 0.12 -13.31
N ALA A 13 -2.79 0.06 -13.28
CA ALA A 13 -3.53 -1.13 -12.90
C ALA A 13 -3.15 -2.32 -13.78
N LYS A 14 -2.99 -2.14 -15.10
CA LYS A 14 -2.54 -3.24 -15.98
C LYS A 14 -1.14 -3.75 -15.65
N VAL A 15 -0.24 -2.90 -15.15
CA VAL A 15 1.09 -3.37 -14.69
C VAL A 15 0.95 -4.29 -13.47
N ILE A 16 0.08 -3.92 -12.52
CA ILE A 16 -0.22 -4.75 -11.35
C ILE A 16 -0.87 -6.06 -11.78
N SER A 17 -1.83 -6.03 -12.71
CA SER A 17 -2.43 -7.26 -13.26
C SER A 17 -1.40 -8.18 -13.91
N ASN A 18 -0.43 -7.63 -14.65
CA ASN A 18 0.66 -8.43 -15.21
C ASN A 18 1.55 -9.04 -14.11
N TRP A 19 1.71 -8.37 -12.96
CA TRP A 19 2.38 -8.96 -11.80
C TRP A 19 1.56 -10.05 -11.12
N GLN A 20 0.23 -9.96 -11.14
CA GLN A 20 -0.67 -11.03 -10.69
C GLN A 20 -0.56 -12.26 -11.59
N GLU A 21 -0.57 -12.06 -12.92
CA GLU A 21 -0.34 -13.12 -13.91
C GLU A 21 1.02 -13.83 -13.69
N GLN A 22 2.02 -13.10 -13.20
CA GLN A 22 3.36 -13.62 -12.87
C GLN A 22 3.46 -14.23 -11.47
N GLY A 23 2.40 -14.25 -10.67
CA GLY A 23 2.44 -14.74 -9.29
C GLY A 23 3.31 -13.90 -8.35
N LYS A 24 3.48 -12.60 -8.63
CA LYS A 24 4.24 -11.65 -7.77
C LYS A 24 3.35 -10.85 -6.82
N ILE A 25 2.09 -10.67 -7.19
CA ILE A 25 1.04 -10.04 -6.37
C ILE A 25 -0.15 -10.99 -6.34
N SER A 26 -0.81 -11.10 -5.19
CA SER A 26 -1.99 -11.95 -5.02
C SER A 26 -3.09 -11.58 -6.02
N THR A 27 -3.76 -12.58 -6.60
CA THR A 27 -4.91 -12.41 -7.49
C THR A 27 -6.12 -11.78 -6.79
N GLU A 28 -6.14 -11.81 -5.45
CA GLU A 28 -7.19 -11.20 -4.61
C GLU A 28 -7.06 -9.68 -4.46
N ILE A 29 -5.97 -9.08 -4.94
CA ILE A 29 -5.73 -7.64 -4.83
C ILE A 29 -6.39 -6.91 -5.99
N ASP A 30 -7.32 -5.99 -5.71
CA ASP A 30 -7.83 -5.06 -6.72
C ASP A 30 -6.74 -4.01 -7.06
N PRO A 31 -6.29 -3.92 -8.33
CA PRO A 31 -5.23 -2.99 -8.73
C PRO A 31 -5.58 -1.50 -8.59
N GLU A 32 -6.83 -1.12 -8.85
CA GLU A 32 -7.26 0.28 -8.76
C GLU A 32 -7.32 0.70 -7.29
N LEU A 33 -7.85 -0.17 -6.42
CA LEU A 33 -7.89 0.09 -4.97
C LEU A 33 -6.50 0.07 -4.34
N LEU A 34 -5.57 -0.78 -4.79
CA LEU A 34 -4.18 -0.74 -4.31
C LEU A 34 -3.52 0.61 -4.58
N ILE A 35 -3.71 1.18 -5.78
CA ILE A 35 -3.19 2.51 -6.13
C ILE A 35 -3.79 3.58 -5.21
N LEU A 36 -5.10 3.53 -5.00
CA LEU A 36 -5.79 4.47 -4.10
C LEU A 36 -5.31 4.33 -2.65
N ASN A 37 -5.07 3.11 -2.17
CA ASN A 37 -4.56 2.86 -0.82
C ASN A 37 -3.13 3.40 -0.64
N ILE A 38 -2.26 3.26 -1.65
CA ILE A 38 -0.92 3.88 -1.61
C ILE A 38 -1.04 5.40 -1.44
N TRP A 39 -1.92 6.04 -2.22
CA TRP A 39 -2.14 7.49 -2.11
C TRP A 39 -2.72 7.88 -0.76
N ALA A 40 -3.77 7.20 -0.31
CA ALA A 40 -4.45 7.49 0.94
C ALA A 40 -3.49 7.37 2.13
N LEU A 41 -2.73 6.28 2.23
CA LEU A 41 -1.79 6.07 3.33
C LEU A 41 -0.67 7.10 3.33
N THR A 42 -0.11 7.42 2.17
CA THR A 42 1.00 8.40 2.11
C THR A 42 0.54 9.83 2.34
N GLN A 43 -0.61 10.22 1.78
CA GLN A 43 -1.21 11.55 1.97
C GLN A 43 -1.70 11.74 3.41
N ASN A 44 -2.18 10.68 4.07
CA ASN A 44 -2.66 10.76 5.46
C ASN A 44 -1.60 11.37 6.39
N TYR A 45 -0.31 11.04 6.23
CA TYR A 45 0.76 11.62 7.05
C TYR A 45 0.99 13.12 6.83
N ALA A 46 0.56 13.68 5.70
CA ALA A 46 0.60 15.10 5.41
C ALA A 46 -0.70 15.80 5.83
N ASP A 47 -1.84 15.27 5.41
CA ASP A 47 -3.16 15.86 5.64
C ASP A 47 -3.53 15.86 7.13
N PHE A 48 -3.09 14.83 7.87
CA PHE A 48 -3.36 14.65 9.31
C PHE A 48 -2.08 14.83 10.15
N ALA A 49 -1.11 15.62 9.67
CA ALA A 49 0.19 15.79 10.32
C ALA A 49 0.07 16.24 11.79
N THR A 50 -0.82 17.19 12.10
CA THR A 50 -1.07 17.65 13.49
C THR A 50 -1.56 16.52 14.39
N GLN A 51 -2.47 15.67 13.90
CA GLN A 51 -2.97 14.52 14.67
C GLN A 51 -1.91 13.45 14.84
N MET A 52 -1.11 13.19 13.81
CA MET A 52 0.04 12.28 13.91
C MET A 52 1.03 12.76 14.98
N GLU A 53 1.31 14.06 15.02
CA GLU A 53 2.20 14.66 16.01
C GLU A 53 1.64 14.52 17.43
N MET A 54 0.35 14.77 17.63
CA MET A 54 -0.29 14.57 18.94
C MET A 54 -0.19 13.11 19.44
N VAL A 55 -0.27 12.12 18.54
CA VAL A 55 -0.19 10.69 18.90
C VAL A 55 1.26 10.22 19.09
N THR A 56 2.19 10.72 18.28
CA THR A 56 3.56 10.16 18.19
C THR A 56 4.64 11.05 18.81
N GLY A 57 4.31 12.30 19.15
CA GLY A 57 5.24 13.33 19.63
C GLY A 57 6.26 13.78 18.58
N LYS A 58 6.10 13.40 17.31
CA LYS A 58 7.06 13.68 16.24
C LYS A 58 6.32 14.01 14.95
N THR A 59 6.98 14.77 14.07
CA THR A 59 6.52 15.02 12.70
C THR A 59 7.42 14.30 11.69
N LEU A 60 7.02 14.27 10.42
CA LEU A 60 7.86 13.78 9.33
C LEU A 60 9.13 14.62 9.09
N ARG A 61 9.28 15.80 9.72
CA ARG A 61 10.54 16.56 9.71
C ARG A 61 11.65 15.87 10.52
N ASN A 62 11.27 15.01 11.47
CA ASN A 62 12.21 14.18 12.20
C ASN A 62 12.63 12.98 11.33
N ARG A 63 13.92 12.90 10.96
CA ARG A 63 14.45 11.83 10.09
C ARG A 63 14.18 10.42 10.62
N SER A 64 14.28 10.20 11.94
CA SER A 64 14.02 8.87 12.52
C SER A 64 12.55 8.50 12.40
N MET A 65 11.64 9.48 12.54
CA MET A 65 10.20 9.26 12.37
C MET A 65 9.87 8.98 10.90
N GLN A 66 10.43 9.76 9.97
CA GLN A 66 10.25 9.55 8.53
C GLN A 66 10.68 8.14 8.12
N GLN A 67 11.85 7.69 8.56
CA GLN A 67 12.34 6.33 8.26
C GLN A 67 11.44 5.26 8.85
N ARG A 68 10.98 5.43 10.09
CA ARG A 68 10.05 4.50 10.74
C ARG A 68 8.75 4.37 9.94
N VAL A 69 8.17 5.48 9.50
CA VAL A 69 6.96 5.50 8.67
C VAL A 69 7.19 4.77 7.35
N ILE A 70 8.26 5.10 6.62
CA ILE A 70 8.58 4.46 5.33
C ILE A 70 8.73 2.94 5.51
N GLN A 71 9.55 2.50 6.46
CA GLN A 71 9.81 1.08 6.71
C GLN A 71 8.52 0.34 7.05
N HIS A 72 7.71 0.90 7.95
CA HIS A 72 6.45 0.29 8.37
C HIS A 72 5.43 0.20 7.23
N THR A 73 5.20 1.30 6.51
CA THR A 73 4.23 1.34 5.40
C THR A 73 4.64 0.39 4.27
N VAL A 74 5.92 0.36 3.89
CA VAL A 74 6.42 -0.56 2.86
C VAL A 74 6.25 -2.00 3.30
N HIS A 75 6.64 -2.34 4.54
CA HIS A 75 6.50 -3.69 5.06
C HIS A 75 5.03 -4.15 5.08
N MET A 76 4.15 -3.34 5.68
CA MET A 76 2.72 -3.64 5.78
C MET A 76 2.08 -3.83 4.39
N MET A 77 2.38 -2.94 3.44
CA MET A 77 1.82 -3.01 2.09
C MET A 77 2.33 -4.23 1.33
N LEU A 78 3.64 -4.48 1.33
CA LEU A 78 4.21 -5.64 0.65
C LEU A 78 3.70 -6.95 1.25
N TYR A 79 3.70 -7.06 2.58
CA TYR A 79 3.19 -8.24 3.27
C TYR A 79 1.69 -8.50 2.99
N GLY A 80 0.92 -7.43 2.76
CA GLY A 80 -0.50 -7.52 2.41
C GLY A 80 -0.76 -7.97 0.97
N VAL A 81 0.14 -7.67 0.02
CA VAL A 81 -0.09 -7.93 -1.42
C VAL A 81 0.63 -9.16 -1.96
N ILE A 82 1.60 -9.72 -1.21
CA ILE A 82 2.33 -10.93 -1.62
C ILE A 82 1.36 -12.13 -1.68
N PRO A 83 1.40 -12.97 -2.74
CA PRO A 83 0.62 -14.20 -2.81
C PRO A 83 0.95 -15.13 -1.65
N ARG A 84 -0.07 -15.73 -1.05
CA ARG A 84 0.09 -16.78 -0.05
C ARG A 84 -0.28 -18.11 -0.69
N THR A 85 0.60 -19.11 -0.57
CA THR A 85 0.26 -20.48 -0.92
C THR A 85 -0.83 -20.98 0.04
N PRO A 86 -1.92 -21.61 -0.46
CA PRO A 86 -2.88 -22.30 0.41
C PRO A 86 -2.22 -23.56 1.00
N SER A 87 -1.41 -23.42 2.05
CA SER A 87 -0.92 -24.59 2.81
C SER A 87 -0.58 -24.34 4.29
N GLU A 88 -0.89 -23.17 4.85
CA GLU A 88 -0.57 -22.87 6.26
C GLU A 88 -1.81 -22.59 7.14
N LEU A 89 -3.00 -22.49 6.56
CA LEU A 89 -4.24 -22.26 7.30
C LEU A 89 -4.95 -23.56 7.74
N PHE A 90 -4.50 -24.73 7.29
CA PHE A 90 -5.13 -26.04 7.57
C PHE A 90 -4.17 -27.07 8.20
N LYS A 91 -3.06 -26.65 8.83
CA LYS A 91 -2.15 -27.54 9.58
C LYS A 91 -2.29 -27.42 11.10
N ALA A 92 -3.36 -26.78 11.57
CA ALA A 92 -3.71 -26.71 12.98
C ALA A 92 -5.08 -27.39 13.19
N GLU A 93 -5.12 -28.70 12.93
CA GLU A 93 -6.07 -29.64 13.53
C GLU A 93 -5.27 -30.76 14.19
#